data_AF-A0A966NYE9-F1
#
_entry.id   AF-A0A966NYE9-F1
#
_cell.length_a   1.000
_cell.length_b   1.000
_cell.length_c   1.000
_cell.angle_alpha   90.00
_cell.angle_beta   90.00
_cell.angle_gamma   90.00
#
_symmetry.space_group_name_H-M   'P 1'
#
loop_
_entity.id
_entity.type
_entity.pdbx_description
1 polymer ?
#
loop_
_entity_poly.entity_id
_entity_poly.type
_entity_poly.pdbx_seq_one_letter_code
_entity_poly.pdbx_strand_id
1 'polypeptide(L)'
;ERALRDQLNMFRSELRSTAESREAVRYLLLEPPLEYPARAAYGVLAAATIATLPRWSRPLLQLPYLPLTERAVLRPLGHAVTSAFRWITQPTSPFQRAADDIDTRA
;
A
#
# COMPACT_ATOMS: atom_id res chain seq x y z
N GLU A 1 3.03 -19.04 4.62
CA GLU A 1 1.76 -18.35 5.01
C GLU A 1 1.10 -18.87 6.28
N ARG A 2 0.86 -20.18 6.45
CA ARG A 2 0.15 -20.72 7.64
C ARG A 2 0.84 -20.38 8.97
N ALA A 3 2.13 -20.65 9.09
CA ALA A 3 2.91 -20.35 10.30
C ALA A 3 2.84 -18.87 10.72
N LEU A 4 2.87 -17.93 9.76
CA LEU A 4 2.72 -16.50 10.03
C LEU A 4 1.34 -16.18 10.59
N ARG A 5 0.28 -16.76 10.01
CA ARG A 5 -1.10 -16.56 10.49
C ARG A 5 -1.26 -17.10 11.91
N ASP A 6 -0.63 -18.23 12.22
CA ASP A 6 -0.68 -18.83 13.55
C ASP A 6 0.05 -17.99 14.59
N GLN A 7 1.23 -17.46 14.25
CA GLN A 7 1.94 -16.49 15.11
C GLN A 7 1.12 -15.23 15.36
N LEU A 8 0.50 -14.65 14.32
CA LEU A 8 -0.37 -13.48 14.49
C LEU A 8 -1.61 -13.80 15.35
N ASN A 9 -2.13 -15.02 15.30
CA ASN A 9 -3.25 -15.45 16.14
C ASN A 9 -2.86 -15.58 17.62
N MET A 10 -1.61 -15.91 17.95
CA MET A 10 -1.15 -15.97 19.35
C MET A 10 -1.28 -14.61 20.04
N PHE A 11 -0.96 -13.51 19.35
CA PHE A 11 -1.06 -12.16 19.91
C PHE A 11 -2.52 -11.64 20.02
N ARG A 12 -3.49 -12.37 19.49
CA ARG A 12 -4.90 -11.92 19.43
C ARG A 12 -5.49 -11.68 20.82
N SER A 13 -5.16 -12.50 21.82
CA SER A 13 -5.69 -12.36 23.18
C SER A 13 -5.13 -11.15 23.92
N GLU A 14 -3.97 -10.65 23.51
CA GLU A 14 -3.31 -9.50 24.12
C GLU A 14 -3.80 -8.18 23.51
N LEU A 15 -4.27 -8.20 22.26
CA LEU A 15 -4.74 -7.02 21.56
C LEU A 15 -6.15 -6.62 22.02
N ARG A 16 -6.27 -5.37 22.49
CA ARG A 16 -7.57 -4.74 22.78
C ARG A 16 -7.78 -3.48 21.96
N SER A 17 -9.01 -3.35 21.50
CA SER A 17 -9.50 -2.13 20.86
C SER A 17 -9.82 -1.09 21.93
N THR A 18 -9.14 0.04 21.89
CA THR A 18 -9.40 1.19 22.76
C THR A 18 -9.98 2.36 21.97
N ALA A 19 -10.53 3.36 22.64
CA ALA A 19 -11.06 4.55 21.97
C ALA A 19 -9.94 5.30 21.20
N GLU A 20 -8.76 5.39 21.79
CA GLU A 20 -7.56 6.03 21.23
C GLU A 20 -7.08 5.29 19.97
N SER A 21 -7.13 3.95 19.99
CA SER A 21 -6.77 3.16 18.80
C SER A 21 -7.69 3.44 17.60
N ARG A 22 -8.99 3.66 17.85
CA ARG A 22 -9.97 3.99 16.82
C ARG A 22 -9.82 5.42 16.33
N GLU A 23 -9.50 6.34 17.23
CA GLU A 23 -9.20 7.72 16.88
C GLU A 23 -7.95 7.83 16.01
N ALA A 24 -6.88 7.11 16.34
CA ALA A 24 -5.67 7.06 15.52
C ALA A 24 -5.98 6.52 14.11
N VAL A 25 -6.77 5.46 14.00
CA VAL A 25 -7.22 4.94 12.70
C VAL A 25 -8.05 5.96 11.93
N ARG A 26 -9.00 6.64 12.60
CA ARG A 26 -9.81 7.70 11.98
C ARG A 26 -8.93 8.84 11.47
N TYR A 27 -8.02 9.33 12.28
CA TYR A 27 -7.09 10.40 11.92
C TYR A 27 -6.25 10.02 10.70
N LEU A 28 -5.63 8.82 10.72
CA LEU A 28 -4.84 8.33 9.60
C LEU A 28 -5.67 8.23 8.31
N LEU A 29 -6.88 7.67 8.38
CA LEU A 29 -7.67 7.37 7.17
C LEU A 29 -8.50 8.53 6.63
N LEU A 30 -9.10 9.35 7.50
CA LEU A 30 -10.11 10.35 7.11
C LEU A 30 -9.57 11.77 7.18
N GLU A 31 -8.57 12.02 8.03
CA GLU A 31 -8.04 13.36 8.26
C GLU A 31 -6.52 13.44 8.07
N PRO A 32 -5.96 12.88 6.97
CA PRO A 32 -4.53 13.04 6.72
C PRO A 32 -4.24 14.52 6.45
N PRO A 33 -3.27 15.14 7.16
CA PRO A 33 -2.84 16.53 6.95
C PRO A 33 -1.97 16.64 5.69
N LEU A 34 -2.55 16.26 4.54
CA LEU A 34 -1.88 16.19 3.24
C LEU A 34 -2.59 17.08 2.23
N GLU A 35 -1.80 17.66 1.32
CA GLU A 35 -2.30 18.35 0.14
C GLU A 35 -3.17 17.40 -0.71
N TYR A 36 -4.24 17.93 -1.32
CA TYR A 36 -5.26 17.15 -2.03
C TYR A 36 -4.75 16.05 -2.99
N PRO A 37 -3.71 16.26 -3.83
CA PRO A 37 -3.21 15.19 -4.70
C PRO A 37 -2.54 14.04 -3.92
N ALA A 38 -1.87 14.33 -2.80
CA ALA A 38 -1.24 13.32 -1.95
C ALA A 38 -2.30 12.46 -1.22
N ARG A 39 -3.51 12.98 -1.00
CA ARG A 39 -4.62 12.21 -0.39
C ARG A 39 -5.03 11.00 -1.22
N ALA A 40 -5.01 11.11 -2.54
CA ALA A 40 -5.34 10.00 -3.43
C ALA A 40 -4.30 8.87 -3.33
N ALA A 41 -3.01 9.21 -3.37
CA ALA A 41 -1.92 8.26 -3.20
C ALA A 41 -1.96 7.61 -1.80
N TYR A 42 -2.22 8.41 -0.77
CA TYR A 42 -2.39 7.93 0.60
C TYR A 42 -3.56 6.95 0.73
N GLY A 43 -4.68 7.21 0.06
CA GLY A 43 -5.82 6.28 0.03
C GLY A 43 -5.48 4.91 -0.55
N VAL A 44 -4.65 4.86 -1.60
CA VAL A 44 -4.15 3.60 -2.18
C VAL A 44 -3.28 2.84 -1.19
N LEU A 45 -2.37 3.54 -0.50
CA LEU A 45 -1.49 2.95 0.51
C LEU A 45 -2.28 2.43 1.71
N ALA A 46 -3.26 3.19 2.19
CA ALA A 46 -4.18 2.77 3.24
C ALA A 46 -4.95 1.51 2.85
N ALA A 47 -5.49 1.46 1.63
CA ALA A 47 -6.19 0.28 1.12
C ALA A 47 -5.27 -0.96 1.04
N ALA A 48 -4.04 -0.80 0.56
CA ALA A 48 -3.05 -1.88 0.51
C ALA A 48 -2.70 -2.41 1.91
N THR A 49 -2.54 -1.51 2.88
CA THR A 49 -2.27 -1.87 4.29
C THR A 49 -3.46 -2.61 4.91
N ILE A 50 -4.69 -2.17 4.64
CA ILE A 50 -5.90 -2.86 5.14
C ILE A 50 -6.08 -4.23 4.49
N ALA A 51 -5.65 -4.40 3.24
CA ALA A 51 -5.67 -5.68 2.54
C ALA A 51 -4.69 -6.70 3.14
N THR A 52 -3.57 -6.27 3.74
CA THR A 52 -2.62 -7.18 4.41
C THR A 52 -3.02 -7.55 5.83
N LEU A 53 -3.96 -6.82 6.45
CA LEU A 53 -4.42 -7.09 7.80
C LEU A 53 -5.18 -8.43 7.92
N PRO A 54 -4.99 -9.19 9.02
CA PRO A 54 -5.79 -10.37 9.31
C PRO A 54 -7.28 -10.03 9.40
N ARG A 55 -8.16 -10.91 8.89
CA ARG A 55 -9.62 -10.67 8.93
C ARG A 55 -10.18 -10.45 10.34
N TRP A 56 -9.54 -11.02 11.37
CA TRP A 56 -9.93 -10.84 12.77
C TRP A 56 -9.58 -9.46 13.34
N SER A 57 -8.63 -8.72 12.76
CA SER A 57 -8.22 -7.40 13.27
C SER A 57 -9.12 -6.27 12.76
N ARG A 58 -9.76 -6.46 11.59
CA ARG A 58 -10.70 -5.50 10.99
C ARG A 58 -11.83 -5.07 11.95
N PRO A 59 -12.57 -5.99 12.62
CA PRO A 59 -13.62 -5.58 13.56
C PRO A 59 -13.07 -4.94 14.84
N LEU A 60 -11.83 -5.22 15.25
CA LEU A 60 -11.22 -4.58 16.43
C LEU A 60 -11.02 -3.08 16.19
N LEU A 61 -10.67 -2.66 14.98
CA LEU A 61 -10.37 -1.25 14.69
C LEU A 61 -11.58 -0.46 14.18
N GLN A 62 -12.78 -1.06 14.14
CA GLN A 62 -13.99 -0.48 13.54
C GLN A 62 -13.72 0.16 12.17
N LEU A 63 -12.84 -0.47 11.39
CA LEU A 63 -12.45 0.05 10.09
C LEU A 63 -13.69 0.14 9.20
N PRO A 64 -13.99 1.31 8.59
CA PRO A 64 -15.10 1.42 7.65
C PRO A 64 -14.87 0.39 6.54
N TYR A 65 -15.94 -0.32 6.19
CA TYR A 65 -15.89 -1.40 5.22
C TYR A 65 -15.54 -0.81 3.86
N LEU A 66 -14.24 -0.76 3.52
CA LEU A 66 -13.80 -0.48 2.16
C LEU A 66 -14.35 -1.63 1.31
N PRO A 67 -15.24 -1.38 0.33
CA PRO A 67 -15.81 -2.43 -0.49
C PRO A 67 -14.65 -3.23 -1.06
N LEU A 68 -14.61 -4.51 -0.70
CA LEU A 68 -13.55 -5.46 -0.98
C LEU A 68 -13.14 -5.39 -2.46
N THR A 69 -12.14 -4.56 -2.74
CA THR A 69 -11.52 -4.42 -4.05
C THR A 69 -10.32 -5.37 -4.18
N GLU A 70 -10.34 -6.46 -3.41
CA GLU A 70 -9.27 -7.46 -3.24
C GLU A 70 -8.93 -8.25 -4.51
N ARG A 71 -9.77 -8.21 -5.56
CA ARG A 71 -9.47 -8.91 -6.83
C ARG A 71 -9.70 -8.07 -8.09
N ALA A 72 -10.70 -7.19 -8.08
CA ALA A 72 -11.03 -6.37 -9.25
C ALA A 72 -10.08 -5.18 -9.43
N VAL A 73 -9.53 -4.62 -8.34
CA VAL A 73 -8.63 -3.46 -8.42
C VAL A 73 -7.16 -3.86 -8.45
N LEU A 74 -6.77 -5.02 -7.89
CA LEU A 74 -5.37 -5.45 -7.88
C LEU A 74 -4.78 -5.61 -9.29
N ARG A 75 -5.56 -6.10 -10.27
CA ARG A 75 -5.10 -6.24 -11.66
C ARG A 75 -4.81 -4.90 -12.34
N PRO A 76 -5.77 -3.94 -12.42
CA PRO A 76 -5.48 -2.64 -13.00
C PRO A 76 -4.45 -1.85 -12.19
N LEU A 77 -4.41 -2.01 -10.86
CA LEU A 77 -3.41 -1.36 -10.01
C LEU A 77 -2.00 -1.89 -10.29
N GLY A 78 -1.82 -3.20 -10.47
CA GLY A 78 -0.54 -3.78 -10.85
C GLY A 78 -0.03 -3.26 -12.19
N HIS A 79 -0.92 -3.12 -13.18
CA HIS A 79 -0.59 -2.51 -14.45
C HIS A 79 -0.22 -1.03 -14.31
N ALA A 80 -0.96 -0.27 -13.50
CA ALA A 80 -0.67 1.15 -13.25
C ALA A 80 0.68 1.33 -12.55
N VAL A 81 0.98 0.54 -11.52
CA VAL A 81 2.26 0.57 -10.80
C VAL A 81 3.41 0.19 -11.73
N THR A 82 3.29 -0.89 -12.49
CA THR A 82 4.32 -1.31 -13.44
C THR A 82 4.52 -0.26 -14.54
N SER A 83 3.45 0.41 -14.99
CA SER A 83 3.53 1.49 -15.98
C SER A 83 4.19 2.75 -15.40
N ALA A 84 3.88 3.10 -14.15
CA ALA A 84 4.53 4.21 -13.44
C ALA A 84 6.01 3.94 -13.21
N PHE A 85 6.37 2.73 -12.74
CA PHE A 85 7.75 2.30 -12.64
C PHE A 85 8.43 2.34 -14.01
N ARG A 86 7.80 1.81 -15.06
CA ARG A 86 8.35 1.87 -16.44
C ARG A 86 8.62 3.31 -16.88
N TRP A 87 7.76 4.26 -16.55
CA TRP A 87 7.97 5.68 -16.84
C TRP A 87 9.12 6.30 -16.03
N ILE A 88 9.26 5.92 -14.76
CA ILE A 88 10.32 6.42 -13.89
C ILE A 88 11.68 5.78 -14.22
N THR A 89 11.68 4.50 -14.60
CA THR A 89 12.87 3.72 -14.96
C THR A 89 13.19 3.77 -16.45
N GLN A 90 12.33 4.39 -17.28
CA GLN A 90 12.70 4.72 -18.65
C GLN A 90 13.98 5.55 -18.59
N PRO A 91 15.01 5.22 -19.38
CA PRO A 91 16.32 5.86 -19.29
C PRO A 91 16.19 7.34 -19.66
N THR A 92 15.96 8.16 -18.64
CA THR A 92 16.01 9.62 -18.71
C THR A 92 17.40 10.12 -18.28
N SER A 93 18.29 9.22 -17.89
CA SER A 93 19.68 9.50 -17.57
C SER A 93 20.49 9.72 -18.87
N PRO A 94 20.97 10.94 -19.17
CA PRO A 94 21.84 11.20 -20.33
C PRO A 94 23.15 10.40 -20.27
N PHE A 95 23.57 9.98 -19.06
CA PHE A 95 24.77 9.17 -18.84
C PHE A 95 24.65 7.74 -19.35
N GLN A 96 23.43 7.18 -19.36
CA GLN A 96 23.20 5.80 -19.80
C GLN A 96 23.14 5.70 -21.34
N ARG A 97 22.68 6.76 -22.00
CA ARG A 97 22.69 6.90 -23.47
C ARG A 97 24.11 7.08 -24.02
N ALA A 98 24.96 7.78 -23.27
CA ALA A 98 26.37 7.97 -23.63
C ALA A 98 27.18 6.67 -23.51
N ALA A 99 26.86 5.80 -22.55
CA ALA A 99 27.53 4.51 -22.39
C ALA A 99 27.24 3.54 -23.56
N ASP A 100 25.99 3.52 -24.04
CA ASP A 100 25.56 2.69 -25.19
C ASP A 100 26.20 3.14 -26.53
N ASP A 101 26.43 4.45 -26.71
CA ASP A 101 27.07 5.04 -27.92
C ASP A 101 28.60 4.80 -27.94
N ILE A 102 29.22 4.55 -26.79
CA ILE A 102 30.64 4.17 -26.71
C ILE A 102 30.81 2.69 -27.07
N ASP A 103 29.91 1.81 -26.62
CA ASP A 103 29.98 0.36 -26.86
C ASP A 103 29.62 -0.01 -28.31
N THR A 104 28.83 0.82 -29.00
CA THR A 104 28.51 0.64 -30.43
C THR A 104 29.57 1.19 -31.40
N ARG A 105 30.59 1.88 -30.89
CA ARG A 105 31.71 2.43 -31.69
C ARG A 105 33.04 1.70 -31.49
N ALA A 106 33.08 0.72 -30.58
CA ALA A 106 34.20 -0.19 -30.39
C ALA A 106 34.04 -1.44 -31.28
#